data_AF-A0AAV6X3Y6-F1
#
_entry.id   AF-A0AAV6X3Y6-F1
#
_cell.length_a   1.000
_cell.length_b   1.000
_cell.length_c   1.000
_cell.angle_alpha   90.00
_cell.angle_beta   90.00
_cell.angle_gamma   90.00
#
_symmetry.space_group_name_H-M   'P 1'
#
loop_
_entity.id
_entity.type
_entity.pdbx_description
1 polymer ?
#
loop_
_entity_poly.entity_id
_entity_poly.type
_entity_poly.pdbx_seq_one_letter_code
_entity_poly.pdbx_strand_id
1 'polypeptide(L)'
;MATASAISGFFAPFCLPNRHNLGTPRPNLSQKPRKISSKLLSVPSDGSFRETSQRSEVLAPNSRFSRIDHEMGSRRKVCVQSTGSGSGLTSTGLQSTVVKLLHLVVSLGIILAMDKFLKKAFVAAAIKFPSALFGMFCIFTILMALDSTVPAAATSLMNFFQPALLFIQRWLPLFYVPSLVVLPLAVKDIPAASGLKIVFIIVGGWLASLAVAGYTAIAVRKMVNTEMTPAEPMQKPSPFSSIELWAWSGIFLISFVSAYLYPTILGTNARTCLPFLLASTVLGYMFGSRLPSDVKKVFHPIICCALSADLAAFAYGQLSRSGLNPVLGYYLTKAASNPGAGDILMGFLGSVILSFAFSMFQQRKLVKRHAAEIFTSVILSTVFSLYSTALIGRLVGLEPSLTISVLPRCITVALALSIVSFFEGANTSLTAAVVVVTGLVGANFVQTTLDKLGFRDPIARGIATASSAHGLGTAALSAKEPEALPFCAIAYALTGIFGSVICSIPAVRQSLLAIIG
;
A
#
# COMPACT_ATOMS: atom_id res chain seq x y z
N MET A 1 31.85 12.50 -51.06
CA MET A 1 32.27 13.90 -51.34
C MET A 1 32.27 14.70 -50.05
N ALA A 2 32.92 15.86 -50.08
CA ALA A 2 33.15 16.86 -49.02
C ALA A 2 32.09 16.93 -47.89
N THR A 3 32.48 16.82 -46.60
CA THR A 3 32.73 17.91 -45.61
C THR A 3 31.48 18.36 -44.81
N ALA A 4 31.55 18.71 -43.52
CA ALA A 4 32.58 18.54 -42.46
C ALA A 4 32.01 18.92 -41.07
N SER A 5 32.74 18.56 -39.99
CA SER A 5 32.94 19.23 -38.67
C SER A 5 31.78 19.93 -37.91
N ALA A 6 31.77 20.04 -36.57
CA ALA A 6 32.85 19.88 -35.58
C ALA A 6 32.31 19.36 -34.21
N ILE A 7 33.07 18.53 -33.46
CA ILE A 7 33.89 18.92 -32.26
C ILE A 7 33.02 19.56 -31.15
N SER A 8 32.65 18.93 -30.01
CA SER A 8 33.27 17.98 -29.04
C SER A 8 33.83 18.63 -27.77
N GLY A 9 33.57 17.98 -26.62
CA GLY A 9 33.88 18.45 -25.25
C GLY A 9 32.64 18.31 -24.35
N PHE A 10 32.70 17.86 -23.09
CA PHE A 10 33.84 17.47 -22.24
C PHE A 10 33.64 16.06 -21.66
N PHE A 11 34.72 15.29 -21.56
CA PHE A 11 34.83 14.14 -20.66
C PHE A 11 36.18 14.28 -19.93
N ALA A 12 36.16 14.33 -18.59
CA ALA A 12 37.37 14.46 -17.78
C ALA A 12 37.20 13.71 -16.44
N PRO A 13 38.18 12.89 -16.00
CA PRO A 13 38.10 12.16 -14.74
C PRO A 13 38.52 13.04 -13.57
N PHE A 14 37.77 13.00 -12.47
CA PHE A 14 38.14 13.70 -11.23
C PHE A 14 39.09 12.85 -10.38
N CYS A 15 40.33 13.32 -10.20
CA CYS A 15 41.32 12.67 -9.34
C CYS A 15 41.19 13.08 -7.87
N LEU A 16 41.75 12.23 -6.99
CA LEU A 16 41.88 12.45 -5.55
C LEU A 16 42.97 13.50 -5.22
N PRO A 17 42.76 14.40 -4.25
CA PRO A 17 43.83 15.11 -3.56
C PRO A 17 44.47 14.20 -2.49
N ASN A 18 45.81 14.16 -2.43
CA ASN A 18 46.56 13.40 -1.43
C ASN A 18 46.89 14.26 -0.18
N ARG A 19 47.27 13.61 0.93
CA ARG A 19 47.81 14.27 2.13
C ARG A 19 49.24 14.78 1.89
N HIS A 20 49.63 15.93 2.46
CA HIS A 20 50.60 15.96 3.58
C HIS A 20 50.78 17.34 4.25
N ASN A 21 51.05 17.28 5.55
CA ASN A 21 51.79 18.19 6.45
C ASN A 21 51.85 19.71 6.20
N LEU A 22 51.32 20.48 7.16
CA LEU A 22 51.98 21.53 7.97
C LEU A 22 50.88 22.29 8.77
N GLY A 23 50.98 22.59 10.07
CA GLY A 23 51.92 22.19 11.12
C GLY A 23 51.25 22.37 12.50
N THR A 24 51.82 21.85 13.60
CA THR A 24 51.26 21.99 14.96
C THR A 24 51.77 23.25 15.67
N PRO A 25 51.01 23.76 16.66
CA PRO A 25 51.58 23.77 18.02
C PRO A 25 50.61 23.31 19.15
N ARG A 26 51.20 23.08 20.32
CA ARG A 26 50.65 22.66 21.63
C ARG A 26 51.69 23.06 22.71
N PRO A 27 51.41 23.01 24.03
CA PRO A 27 50.14 22.98 24.78
C PRO A 27 50.16 24.02 25.95
N ASN A 28 49.66 23.67 27.16
CA ASN A 28 49.80 24.32 28.49
C ASN A 28 48.70 25.33 28.93
N LEU A 29 48.25 25.40 30.20
CA LEU A 29 48.41 24.50 31.38
C LEU A 29 47.30 24.75 32.45
N SER A 30 46.93 23.70 33.21
CA SER A 30 46.13 23.76 34.48
C SER A 30 44.65 24.18 34.35
N GLN A 31 43.73 23.90 35.29
CA GLN A 31 43.84 23.36 36.66
C GLN A 31 42.98 22.08 36.92
N LYS A 32 43.13 21.53 38.12
CA LYS A 32 42.49 20.34 38.75
C LYS A 32 42.33 20.68 40.26
N PRO A 33 41.74 19.83 41.13
CA PRO A 33 40.57 18.94 41.01
C PRO A 33 39.63 19.06 42.25
N ARG A 34 38.63 18.18 42.39
CA ARG A 34 38.42 17.39 43.64
C ARG A 34 37.47 16.19 43.45
N LYS A 35 37.55 15.24 44.38
CA LYS A 35 36.77 13.99 44.52
C LYS A 35 36.24 13.91 45.97
N ILE A 36 35.54 12.80 46.28
CA ILE A 36 35.29 12.17 47.62
C ILE A 36 33.89 12.47 48.21
N SER A 37 33.20 11.57 48.92
CA SER A 37 32.97 10.11 48.77
C SER A 37 31.98 9.60 49.85
N SER A 38 31.11 8.65 49.49
CA SER A 38 30.58 7.52 50.32
C SER A 38 30.41 7.61 51.86
N LYS A 39 29.19 7.30 52.34
CA LYS A 39 28.85 6.33 53.42
C LYS A 39 27.34 6.00 53.31
N LEU A 40 26.90 4.74 53.19
CA LEU A 40 26.61 3.71 54.23
C LEU A 40 25.44 4.05 55.18
N LEU A 41 24.62 3.13 55.71
CA LEU A 41 24.20 1.73 55.38
C LEU A 41 23.24 1.21 56.47
N SER A 42 22.04 0.67 56.16
CA SER A 42 21.31 -0.36 56.97
C SER A 42 19.85 -0.62 56.52
N VAL A 43 19.40 -1.89 56.64
CA VAL A 43 18.01 -2.42 56.57
C VAL A 43 17.94 -3.54 57.63
N PRO A 44 16.96 -3.56 58.57
CA PRO A 44 15.71 -4.37 58.50
C PRO A 44 14.51 -3.69 59.25
N SER A 45 13.29 -4.23 59.45
CA SER A 45 12.38 -5.21 58.80
C SER A 45 10.99 -5.06 59.47
N ASP A 46 9.96 -5.80 58.98
CA ASP A 46 8.60 -5.99 59.55
C ASP A 46 7.67 -4.74 59.63
N GLY A 47 6.35 -4.85 59.46
CA GLY A 47 5.53 -5.98 59.01
C GLY A 47 4.01 -5.72 59.09
N SER A 48 3.19 -6.63 58.54
CA SER A 48 1.78 -6.91 58.89
C SER A 48 0.62 -5.92 58.55
N PHE A 49 -0.25 -6.36 57.62
CA PHE A 49 -1.74 -6.29 57.61
C PHE A 49 -2.56 -4.97 57.47
N ARG A 50 -3.61 -5.06 56.61
CA ARG A 50 -5.00 -4.48 56.71
C ARG A 50 -5.19 -2.95 56.80
N GLU A 51 -6.38 -2.38 56.61
CA GLU A 51 -7.58 -2.58 55.74
C GLU A 51 -8.42 -1.29 55.84
N THR A 52 -9.50 -1.11 55.06
CA THR A 52 -10.57 -0.08 55.24
C THR A 52 -10.15 1.42 55.22
N SER A 53 -10.70 2.30 54.39
CA SER A 53 -12.11 2.73 54.24
C SER A 53 -12.67 3.49 55.45
N GLN A 54 -12.78 4.81 55.34
CA GLN A 54 -14.01 5.56 55.68
C GLN A 54 -14.03 6.99 55.09
N ARG A 55 -15.15 7.70 55.30
CA ARG A 55 -15.62 8.88 54.57
C ARG A 55 -16.32 9.84 55.55
N SER A 56 -15.93 11.12 55.59
CA SER A 56 -16.75 12.24 56.10
C SER A 56 -16.19 13.63 55.70
N GLU A 57 -16.65 14.14 54.56
CA GLU A 57 -17.64 15.25 54.45
C GLU A 57 -17.64 16.46 55.44
N VAL A 58 -18.16 17.60 54.94
CA VAL A 58 -18.63 18.84 55.63
C VAL A 58 -17.58 19.90 56.04
N LEU A 59 -17.53 21.04 55.32
CA LEU A 59 -18.08 22.37 55.74
C LEU A 59 -17.57 23.54 54.86
N ALA A 60 -18.44 24.53 54.60
CA ALA A 60 -18.21 25.86 53.99
C ALA A 60 -19.08 26.89 54.78
N PRO A 61 -19.17 28.24 54.53
CA PRO A 61 -18.81 28.99 53.30
C PRO A 61 -18.41 30.50 53.42
N ASN A 62 -18.20 31.14 52.25
CA ASN A 62 -18.57 32.52 51.83
C ASN A 62 -18.22 33.83 52.61
N SER A 63 -17.65 34.78 51.84
CA SER A 63 -17.99 36.23 51.81
C SER A 63 -17.93 36.71 50.34
N ARG A 64 -19.01 37.28 49.75
CA ARG A 64 -19.45 38.70 49.68
C ARG A 64 -18.41 39.70 49.13
N PHE A 65 -18.73 40.72 48.32
CA PHE A 65 -19.86 41.05 47.39
C PHE A 65 -19.55 42.39 46.66
N SER A 66 -20.28 42.75 45.58
CA SER A 66 -20.72 44.14 45.19
C SER A 66 -20.36 44.71 43.79
N ARG A 67 -21.43 45.10 43.07
CA ARG A 67 -21.58 46.04 41.91
C ARG A 67 -21.01 45.61 40.54
N ILE A 68 -21.74 45.64 39.41
CA ILE A 68 -22.85 46.50 38.87
C ILE A 68 -22.31 47.80 38.24
N ASP A 69 -22.51 48.12 36.97
CA ASP A 69 -22.85 47.37 35.73
C ASP A 69 -22.48 48.31 34.53
N HIS A 70 -22.86 48.22 33.25
CA HIS A 70 -23.86 47.51 32.42
C HIS A 70 -23.16 47.19 31.05
N GLU A 71 -23.72 46.77 29.92
CA GLU A 71 -25.12 46.67 29.46
C GLU A 71 -25.39 45.43 28.56
N MET A 72 -25.41 45.55 27.22
CA MET A 72 -26.16 44.63 26.34
C MET A 72 -25.40 44.13 25.09
N GLY A 73 -25.54 42.83 24.76
CA GLY A 73 -24.85 42.23 23.60
C GLY A 73 -25.03 40.73 23.37
N SER A 74 -26.27 40.22 23.41
CA SER A 74 -26.71 38.85 23.01
C SER A 74 -25.99 37.62 23.59
N ARG A 75 -26.73 36.78 24.34
CA ARG A 75 -26.23 35.50 24.88
C ARG A 75 -26.49 34.32 23.94
N ARG A 76 -25.52 33.41 23.83
CA ARG A 76 -25.78 31.94 23.91
C ARG A 76 -24.56 31.17 24.41
N LYS A 77 -24.52 30.89 25.72
CA LYS A 77 -23.66 29.83 26.28
C LYS A 77 -24.23 28.48 25.86
N VAL A 78 -23.38 27.57 25.38
CA VAL A 78 -23.77 26.16 25.19
C VAL A 78 -23.92 25.51 26.57
N CYS A 79 -25.01 24.79 26.79
CA CYS A 79 -25.25 24.11 28.07
C CYS A 79 -24.40 22.84 28.17
N VAL A 80 -23.60 22.70 29.23
CA VAL A 80 -22.99 21.42 29.60
C VAL A 80 -24.00 20.65 30.44
N GLN A 81 -24.65 19.66 29.83
CA GLN A 81 -25.63 18.81 30.51
C GLN A 81 -24.93 17.53 30.97
N SER A 82 -24.69 17.40 32.27
CA SER A 82 -24.31 16.11 32.87
C SER A 82 -25.55 15.26 33.05
N THR A 83 -25.59 14.07 32.46
CA THR A 83 -26.66 13.09 32.69
C THR A 83 -26.12 11.98 33.59
N GLY A 84 -26.82 11.69 34.68
CA GLY A 84 -26.35 10.78 35.74
C GLY A 84 -26.34 9.30 35.36
N SER A 85 -25.74 8.49 36.23
CA SER A 85 -25.71 7.04 36.13
C SER A 85 -27.12 6.43 36.20
N GLY A 86 -27.53 5.75 35.13
CA GLY A 86 -28.75 4.93 35.07
C GLY A 86 -28.48 3.63 34.30
N SER A 87 -29.12 2.53 34.71
CA SER A 87 -28.91 1.20 34.14
C SER A 87 -29.37 1.13 32.68
N GLY A 88 -28.41 0.99 31.75
CA GLY A 88 -28.68 1.02 30.30
C GLY A 88 -27.72 0.22 29.41
N LEU A 89 -27.01 -0.78 29.96
CA LEU A 89 -26.15 -1.66 29.16
C LEU A 89 -27.01 -2.64 28.34
N THR A 90 -27.12 -2.42 27.02
CA THR A 90 -27.01 -3.42 25.92
C THR A 90 -27.53 -2.90 24.58
N SER A 91 -28.67 -2.18 24.56
CA SER A 91 -29.43 -1.89 23.33
C SER A 91 -28.77 -0.87 22.38
N THR A 92 -28.28 0.25 22.92
CA THR A 92 -27.73 1.37 22.13
C THR A 92 -26.44 1.00 21.39
N GLY A 93 -25.58 0.17 22.00
CA GLY A 93 -24.35 -0.32 21.38
C GLY A 93 -24.63 -1.16 20.12
N LEU A 94 -25.64 -2.03 20.18
CA LEU A 94 -26.02 -2.91 19.07
C LEU A 94 -26.57 -2.11 17.88
N GLN A 95 -27.50 -1.18 18.12
CA GLN A 95 -28.00 -0.27 17.07
C GLN A 95 -26.86 0.51 16.40
N SER A 96 -25.93 1.07 17.19
CA SER A 96 -24.79 1.81 16.64
C SER A 96 -23.88 0.95 15.75
N THR A 97 -23.84 -0.36 15.99
CA THR A 97 -23.02 -1.32 15.24
C THR A 97 -23.73 -1.74 13.95
N VAL A 98 -25.04 -2.01 14.00
CA VAL A 98 -25.86 -2.30 12.82
C VAL A 98 -25.86 -1.14 11.83
N VAL A 99 -26.00 0.11 12.30
CA VAL A 99 -25.93 1.30 11.44
C VAL A 99 -24.56 1.46 10.77
N LYS A 100 -23.46 1.22 11.50
CA LYS A 100 -22.10 1.24 10.92
C LYS A 100 -21.91 0.16 9.86
N LEU A 101 -22.42 -1.06 10.10
CA LEU A 101 -22.34 -2.17 9.16
C LEU A 101 -23.18 -1.89 7.90
N LEU A 102 -24.41 -1.39 8.06
CA LEU A 102 -25.27 -0.98 6.95
C LEU A 102 -24.61 0.12 6.11
N HIS A 103 -24.05 1.15 6.74
CA HIS A 103 -23.35 2.23 6.04
C HIS A 103 -22.11 1.74 5.28
N LEU A 104 -21.36 0.78 5.84
CA LEU A 104 -20.28 0.09 5.12
C LEU A 104 -20.80 -0.70 3.90
N VAL A 105 -21.87 -1.49 4.06
CA VAL A 105 -22.44 -2.29 2.97
C VAL A 105 -22.96 -1.40 1.83
N VAL A 106 -23.64 -0.29 2.16
CA VAL A 106 -24.16 0.67 1.17
C VAL A 106 -23.01 1.40 0.46
N SER A 107 -22.07 2.00 1.20
CA SER A 107 -20.95 2.74 0.59
C SER A 107 -20.03 1.86 -0.26
N LEU A 108 -19.74 0.64 0.19
CA LEU A 108 -18.94 -0.34 -0.58
C LEU A 108 -19.72 -0.88 -1.78
N GLY A 109 -21.02 -1.14 -1.61
CA GLY A 109 -21.93 -1.57 -2.67
C GLY A 109 -22.02 -0.55 -3.80
N ILE A 110 -22.03 0.76 -3.49
CA ILE A 110 -22.02 1.83 -4.50
C ILE A 110 -20.71 1.84 -5.29
N ILE A 111 -19.54 1.68 -4.66
CA ILE A 111 -18.25 1.61 -5.38
C ILE A 111 -18.19 0.36 -6.29
N LEU A 112 -18.67 -0.79 -5.81
CA LEU A 112 -18.75 -2.04 -6.60
C LEU A 112 -19.75 -1.94 -7.76
N ALA A 113 -20.89 -1.29 -7.55
CA ALA A 113 -21.89 -1.05 -8.59
C ALA A 113 -21.37 -0.09 -9.66
N MET A 114 -20.68 0.98 -9.26
CA MET A 114 -20.03 1.94 -10.15
C MET A 114 -18.97 1.28 -11.03
N ASP A 115 -18.09 0.43 -10.47
CA ASP A 115 -17.12 -0.32 -11.28
C ASP A 115 -17.80 -1.23 -12.31
N LYS A 116 -18.79 -2.01 -11.89
CA LYS A 116 -19.55 -2.91 -12.79
C LYS A 116 -20.32 -2.15 -13.86
N PHE A 117 -20.88 -0.98 -13.55
CA PHE A 117 -21.56 -0.12 -14.50
C PHE A 117 -20.59 0.47 -15.53
N LEU A 118 -19.49 1.07 -15.07
CA LEU A 118 -18.44 1.62 -15.93
C LEU A 118 -17.85 0.54 -16.85
N LYS A 119 -17.60 -0.68 -16.34
CA LYS A 119 -17.10 -1.81 -17.13
C LYS A 119 -18.09 -2.23 -18.22
N LYS A 120 -19.40 -2.28 -17.91
CA LYS A 120 -20.45 -2.55 -18.92
C LYS A 120 -20.52 -1.45 -19.98
N ALA A 121 -20.50 -0.18 -19.57
CA ALA A 121 -20.56 0.96 -20.48
C ALA A 121 -19.36 1.01 -21.44
N PHE A 122 -18.15 0.76 -20.94
CA PHE A 122 -16.92 0.74 -21.75
C PHE A 122 -16.90 -0.41 -22.76
N VAL A 123 -17.39 -1.60 -22.37
CA VAL A 123 -17.54 -2.73 -23.30
C VAL A 123 -18.58 -2.42 -24.38
N ALA A 124 -19.74 -1.85 -24.00
CA ALA A 124 -20.78 -1.45 -24.96
C ALA A 124 -20.31 -0.36 -25.95
N ALA A 125 -19.44 0.55 -25.50
CA ALA A 125 -18.83 1.59 -26.33
C ALA A 125 -17.51 1.15 -27.04
N ALA A 126 -17.13 -0.12 -26.94
CA ALA A 126 -15.87 -0.69 -27.47
C ALA A 126 -14.58 0.03 -27.02
N ILE A 127 -14.61 0.74 -25.89
CA ILE A 127 -13.49 1.56 -25.40
C ILE A 127 -12.43 0.65 -24.77
N LYS A 128 -11.26 0.55 -25.42
CA LYS A 128 -10.10 -0.27 -24.97
C LYS A 128 -9.32 0.33 -23.77
N PHE A 129 -9.85 1.35 -23.09
CA PHE A 129 -9.25 1.99 -21.91
C PHE A 129 -9.84 1.39 -20.62
N PRO A 130 -9.11 1.30 -19.48
CA PRO A 130 -9.62 0.66 -18.27
C PRO A 130 -10.69 1.53 -17.59
N SER A 131 -11.92 1.04 -17.57
CA SER A 131 -13.10 1.75 -17.06
C SER A 131 -12.94 2.27 -15.63
N ALA A 132 -12.23 1.54 -14.77
CA ALA A 132 -11.95 1.94 -13.39
C ALA A 132 -11.04 3.16 -13.26
N LEU A 133 -10.08 3.35 -14.19
CA LEU A 133 -9.23 4.55 -14.23
C LEU A 133 -10.02 5.78 -14.65
N PHE A 134 -10.91 5.63 -15.63
CA PHE A 134 -11.83 6.70 -16.03
C PHE A 134 -12.73 7.11 -14.86
N GLY A 135 -13.34 6.13 -14.18
CA GLY A 135 -14.13 6.37 -12.97
C GLY A 135 -13.34 7.08 -11.87
N MET A 136 -12.08 6.69 -11.64
CA MET A 136 -11.19 7.34 -10.67
C MET A 136 -10.96 8.83 -11.02
N PHE A 137 -10.67 9.14 -12.29
CA PHE A 137 -10.54 10.54 -12.73
C PHE A 137 -11.86 11.31 -12.62
N CYS A 138 -13.01 10.71 -12.94
CA CYS A 138 -14.32 11.34 -12.76
C CYS A 138 -14.61 11.64 -11.28
N ILE A 139 -14.40 10.69 -10.36
CA ILE A 139 -14.57 10.88 -8.92
C ILE A 139 -13.67 12.01 -8.41
N PHE A 140 -12.38 12.01 -8.79
CA PHE A 140 -11.45 13.05 -8.39
C PHE A 140 -11.88 14.43 -8.91
N THR A 141 -12.33 14.51 -10.17
CA THR A 141 -12.81 15.76 -10.79
C THR A 141 -14.08 16.28 -10.11
N ILE A 142 -15.04 15.40 -9.77
CA ILE A 142 -16.25 15.75 -9.01
C ILE A 142 -15.87 16.25 -7.62
N LEU A 143 -14.96 15.57 -6.91
CA LEU A 143 -14.48 16.02 -5.61
C LEU A 143 -13.75 17.38 -5.69
N MET A 144 -12.93 17.64 -6.72
CA MET A 144 -12.31 18.95 -6.97
C MET A 144 -13.34 20.05 -7.24
N ALA A 145 -14.37 19.76 -8.06
CA ALA A 145 -15.44 20.71 -8.35
C ALA A 145 -16.26 21.04 -7.10
N LEU A 146 -16.60 20.02 -6.28
CA LEU A 146 -17.29 20.21 -5.01
C LEU A 146 -16.43 20.98 -3.99
N ASP A 147 -15.14 20.69 -3.87
CA ASP A 147 -14.22 21.41 -2.97
C ASP A 147 -14.02 22.88 -3.37
N SER A 148 -14.24 23.20 -4.64
CA SER A 148 -14.16 24.56 -5.19
C SER A 148 -15.47 25.34 -5.12
N THR A 149 -16.62 24.67 -4.98
CA THR A 149 -17.96 25.28 -5.02
C THR A 149 -18.72 25.18 -3.69
N VAL A 150 -18.71 24.00 -3.07
CA VAL A 150 -19.39 23.70 -1.79
C VAL A 150 -18.50 22.76 -0.96
N PRO A 151 -17.47 23.26 -0.24
CA PRO A 151 -16.51 22.43 0.50
C PRO A 151 -17.16 21.47 1.53
N ALA A 152 -18.30 21.86 2.08
CA ALA A 152 -19.11 21.01 2.96
C ALA A 152 -19.67 19.76 2.25
N ALA A 153 -20.04 19.87 0.97
CA ALA A 153 -20.52 18.74 0.18
C ALA A 153 -19.39 17.77 -0.18
N ALA A 154 -18.20 18.28 -0.54
CA ALA A 154 -17.02 17.44 -0.73
C ALA A 154 -16.64 16.68 0.56
N THR A 155 -16.69 17.35 1.70
CA THR A 155 -16.43 16.74 3.03
C THR A 155 -17.49 15.70 3.38
N SER A 156 -18.77 15.97 3.12
CA SER A 156 -19.85 15.01 3.32
C SER A 156 -19.69 13.74 2.46
N LEU A 157 -19.35 13.92 1.18
CA LEU A 157 -19.11 12.81 0.25
C LEU A 157 -17.90 11.95 0.66
N MET A 158 -16.82 12.58 1.15
CA MET A 158 -15.68 11.88 1.73
C MET A 158 -16.07 11.06 2.97
N ASN A 159 -16.86 11.63 3.89
CA ASN A 159 -17.29 10.96 5.11
C ASN A 159 -18.26 9.79 4.84
N PHE A 160 -19.12 9.92 3.82
CA PHE A 160 -20.01 8.85 3.37
C PHE A 160 -19.23 7.62 2.88
N PHE A 161 -18.20 7.82 2.04
CA PHE A 161 -17.40 6.71 1.53
C PHE A 161 -16.31 6.22 2.51
N GLN A 162 -16.00 6.96 3.58
CA GLN A 162 -14.93 6.61 4.54
C GLN A 162 -14.95 5.15 5.04
N PRO A 163 -16.08 4.51 5.39
CA PRO A 163 -16.08 3.11 5.82
C PRO A 163 -15.64 2.15 4.72
N ALA A 164 -16.11 2.36 3.48
CA ALA A 164 -15.70 1.57 2.32
C ALA A 164 -14.22 1.78 1.97
N LEU A 165 -13.72 3.02 2.07
CA LEU A 165 -12.31 3.34 1.87
C LEU A 165 -11.42 2.63 2.90
N LEU A 166 -11.79 2.67 4.20
CA LEU A 166 -11.07 1.97 5.26
C LEU A 166 -11.14 0.44 5.10
N PHE A 167 -12.28 -0.11 4.66
CA PHE A 167 -12.39 -1.54 4.33
C PHE A 167 -11.47 -1.92 3.16
N ILE A 168 -11.51 -1.15 2.07
CA ILE A 168 -10.65 -1.38 0.89
C ILE A 168 -9.18 -1.28 1.28
N GLN A 169 -8.78 -0.29 2.08
CA GLN A 169 -7.41 -0.15 2.59
C GLN A 169 -7.00 -1.32 3.51
N ARG A 170 -7.87 -1.79 4.42
CA ARG A 170 -7.59 -2.93 5.33
C ARG A 170 -7.35 -4.24 4.57
N TRP A 171 -8.10 -4.46 3.48
CA TRP A 171 -8.06 -5.69 2.69
C TRP A 171 -7.29 -5.58 1.37
N LEU A 172 -6.76 -4.41 1.02
CA LEU A 172 -6.04 -4.14 -0.24
C LEU A 172 -5.00 -5.23 -0.61
N PRO A 173 -4.15 -5.72 0.32
CA PRO A 173 -3.18 -6.77 -0.01
C PRO A 173 -3.82 -8.10 -0.43
N LEU A 174 -5.02 -8.42 0.07
CA LEU A 174 -5.71 -9.69 -0.19
C LEU A 174 -6.27 -9.76 -1.62
N PHE A 175 -6.78 -8.65 -2.16
CA PHE A 175 -7.49 -8.64 -3.45
C PHE A 175 -6.65 -9.07 -4.66
N TYR A 176 -5.31 -8.99 -4.56
CA TYR A 176 -4.38 -9.40 -5.63
C TYR A 176 -3.49 -10.61 -5.28
N VAL A 177 -3.63 -11.19 -4.08
CA VAL A 177 -3.06 -12.52 -3.75
C VAL A 177 -3.44 -13.61 -4.77
N PRO A 178 -4.64 -13.63 -5.39
CA PRO A 178 -5.02 -14.71 -6.31
C PRO A 178 -4.03 -15.02 -7.43
N SER A 179 -3.36 -13.99 -7.97
CA SER A 179 -2.36 -14.15 -9.01
C SER A 179 -1.05 -14.79 -8.52
N LEU A 180 -0.81 -14.82 -7.21
CA LEU A 180 0.28 -15.55 -6.56
C LEU A 180 -0.09 -17.00 -6.25
N VAL A 181 -1.35 -17.26 -5.86
CA VAL A 181 -1.85 -18.62 -5.58
C VAL A 181 -1.81 -19.49 -6.84
N VAL A 182 -2.13 -18.93 -8.01
CA VAL A 182 -1.93 -19.63 -9.29
C VAL A 182 -0.54 -19.45 -9.89
N LEU A 183 0.44 -18.93 -9.16
CA LEU A 183 1.81 -18.80 -9.66
C LEU A 183 2.46 -20.15 -9.98
N PRO A 184 2.30 -21.23 -9.17
CA PRO A 184 2.86 -22.55 -9.51
C PRO A 184 2.36 -23.06 -10.87
N LEU A 185 1.09 -22.83 -11.22
CA LEU A 185 0.53 -23.14 -12.54
C LEU A 185 1.14 -22.32 -13.67
N ALA A 186 1.57 -21.08 -13.38
CA ALA A 186 2.02 -20.10 -14.35
C ALA A 186 3.54 -20.08 -14.57
N VAL A 187 4.33 -20.70 -13.67
CA VAL A 187 5.80 -20.78 -13.79
C VAL A 187 6.31 -22.19 -14.11
N LYS A 188 5.47 -23.23 -14.03
CA LYS A 188 5.86 -24.63 -14.30
C LYS A 188 6.53 -24.84 -15.67
N ASP A 189 6.14 -24.05 -16.68
CA ASP A 189 6.63 -24.15 -18.07
C ASP A 189 7.78 -23.16 -18.35
N ILE A 190 8.17 -22.31 -17.38
CA ILE A 190 9.20 -21.29 -17.56
C ILE A 190 10.59 -21.88 -17.27
N PRO A 191 11.54 -21.87 -18.22
CA PRO A 191 12.89 -22.36 -17.98
C PRO A 191 13.59 -21.60 -16.85
N ALA A 192 14.35 -22.31 -16.01
CA ALA A 192 15.07 -21.71 -14.87
C ALA A 192 16.02 -20.57 -15.28
N ALA A 193 16.61 -20.64 -16.48
CA ALA A 193 17.41 -19.56 -17.07
C ALA A 193 16.60 -18.28 -17.31
N SER A 194 15.34 -18.39 -17.77
CA SER A 194 14.42 -17.25 -17.89
C SER A 194 14.03 -16.71 -16.51
N GLY A 195 13.84 -17.58 -15.51
CA GLY A 195 13.63 -17.17 -14.12
C GLY A 195 14.78 -16.32 -13.57
N LEU A 196 16.03 -16.71 -13.82
CA LEU A 196 17.21 -15.93 -13.40
C LEU A 196 17.29 -14.56 -14.10
N LYS A 197 16.98 -14.49 -15.41
CA LYS A 197 16.87 -13.23 -16.16
C LYS A 197 15.82 -12.29 -15.55
N ILE A 198 14.66 -12.83 -15.16
CA ILE A 198 13.58 -12.08 -14.50
C ILE A 198 14.04 -11.53 -13.15
N VAL A 199 14.73 -12.33 -12.32
CA VAL A 199 15.28 -11.87 -11.03
C VAL A 199 16.33 -10.76 -11.22
N PHE A 200 17.20 -10.87 -12.22
CA PHE A 200 18.16 -9.82 -12.57
C PHE A 200 17.47 -8.51 -12.97
N ILE A 201 16.44 -8.57 -13.82
CA ILE A 201 15.62 -7.41 -14.23
C ILE A 201 14.91 -6.78 -13.03
N ILE A 202 14.38 -7.59 -12.11
CA ILE A 202 13.73 -7.11 -10.88
C ILE A 202 14.72 -6.33 -10.01
N VAL A 203 15.87 -6.92 -9.65
CA VAL A 203 16.80 -6.33 -8.68
C VAL A 203 17.57 -5.14 -9.28
N GLY A 204 18.16 -5.31 -10.47
CA GLY A 204 18.90 -4.24 -11.15
C GLY A 204 17.97 -3.09 -11.58
N GLY A 205 16.80 -3.44 -12.13
CA GLY A 205 15.79 -2.46 -12.50
C GLY A 205 15.17 -1.74 -11.30
N TRP A 206 14.99 -2.41 -10.15
CA TRP A 206 14.51 -1.75 -8.93
C TRP A 206 15.49 -0.65 -8.48
N LEU A 207 16.78 -0.99 -8.38
CA LEU A 207 17.84 -0.06 -8.01
C LEU A 207 17.92 1.13 -8.99
N ALA A 208 17.82 0.86 -10.30
CA ALA A 208 17.85 1.89 -11.32
C ALA A 208 16.62 2.82 -11.25
N SER A 209 15.41 2.29 -11.13
CA SER A 209 14.18 3.09 -10.99
C SER A 209 14.19 3.94 -9.70
N LEU A 210 14.72 3.39 -8.59
CA LEU A 210 14.88 4.09 -7.31
C LEU A 210 15.86 5.27 -7.45
N ALA A 211 17.02 5.04 -8.07
CA ALA A 211 18.02 6.08 -8.30
C ALA A 211 17.46 7.20 -9.20
N VAL A 212 16.85 6.85 -10.34
CA VAL A 212 16.26 7.84 -11.26
C VAL A 212 15.18 8.67 -10.59
N ALA A 213 14.25 8.04 -9.86
CA ALA A 213 13.20 8.75 -9.14
C ALA A 213 13.75 9.72 -8.07
N GLY A 214 14.72 9.27 -7.25
CA GLY A 214 15.27 10.07 -6.17
C GLY A 214 16.20 11.19 -6.63
N TYR A 215 17.08 10.94 -7.59
CA TYR A 215 17.91 12.00 -8.17
C TYR A 215 17.06 13.05 -8.92
N THR A 216 15.99 12.64 -9.61
CA THR A 216 15.05 13.58 -10.23
C THR A 216 14.36 14.45 -9.18
N ALA A 217 13.86 13.84 -8.08
CA ALA A 217 13.21 14.58 -7.01
C ALA A 217 14.14 15.61 -6.36
N ILE A 218 15.40 15.23 -6.09
CA ILE A 218 16.41 16.14 -5.54
C ILE A 218 16.77 17.25 -6.54
N ALA A 219 16.90 16.94 -7.83
CA ALA A 219 17.22 17.92 -8.86
C ALA A 219 16.10 18.95 -9.05
N VAL A 220 14.84 18.51 -9.17
CA VAL A 220 13.69 19.40 -9.29
C VAL A 220 13.51 20.24 -8.03
N ARG A 221 13.64 19.63 -6.84
CA ARG A 221 13.52 20.38 -5.58
C ARG A 221 14.56 21.50 -5.43
N LYS A 222 15.80 21.29 -5.89
CA LYS A 222 16.84 22.33 -5.92
C LYS A 222 16.49 23.51 -6.84
N MET A 223 15.65 23.29 -7.86
CA MET A 223 15.18 24.35 -8.76
C MET A 223 13.96 25.10 -8.19
N VAL A 224 13.06 24.41 -7.49
CA VAL A 224 11.77 25.00 -7.02
C VAL A 224 11.83 25.51 -5.57
N ASN A 225 12.80 25.05 -4.77
CA ASN A 225 13.05 25.50 -3.39
C ASN A 225 11.83 25.44 -2.44
N THR A 226 11.00 24.39 -2.57
CA THR A 226 9.83 24.22 -1.70
C THR A 226 10.24 23.96 -0.23
N GLU A 227 9.73 24.81 0.67
CA GLU A 227 9.81 24.60 2.12
C GLU A 227 9.06 23.33 2.55
N MET A 228 9.58 22.65 3.56
CA MET A 228 8.93 21.47 4.16
C MET A 228 7.90 21.89 5.19
N THR A 229 6.65 21.48 4.99
CA THR A 229 5.65 21.40 6.07
C THR A 229 5.50 19.95 6.52
N PRO A 230 5.33 19.67 7.82
CA PRO A 230 4.97 18.34 8.29
C PRO A 230 3.65 17.92 7.66
N ALA A 231 3.63 16.74 7.04
CA ALA A 231 2.46 16.22 6.35
C ALA A 231 1.49 15.55 7.34
N GLU A 232 0.18 15.65 7.07
CA GLU A 232 -0.86 15.13 7.98
C GLU A 232 -0.75 13.59 8.13
N PRO A 233 -0.81 13.05 9.37
CA PRO A 233 -0.60 11.63 9.61
C PRO A 233 -1.76 10.79 9.07
N MET A 234 -1.46 9.85 8.18
CA MET A 234 -2.47 8.94 7.64
C MET A 234 -3.01 7.99 8.72
N GLN A 235 -4.33 7.81 8.75
CA GLN A 235 -4.99 6.86 9.64
C GLN A 235 -4.55 5.43 9.31
N LYS A 236 -4.05 4.69 10.30
CA LYS A 236 -3.75 3.25 10.16
C LYS A 236 -5.04 2.43 10.29
N PRO A 237 -5.24 1.38 9.46
CA PRO A 237 -6.34 0.43 9.66
C PRO A 237 -6.29 -0.21 11.06
N SER A 238 -7.46 -0.53 11.62
CA SER A 238 -7.54 -1.24 12.90
C SER A 238 -7.02 -2.68 12.77
N PRO A 239 -6.33 -3.21 13.81
CA PRO A 239 -5.86 -4.58 13.83
C PRO A 239 -7.04 -5.57 13.88
N PHE A 240 -6.80 -6.78 13.38
CA PHE A 240 -7.81 -7.83 13.38
C PHE A 240 -8.12 -8.35 14.79
N SER A 241 -9.40 -8.57 15.07
CA SER A 241 -9.88 -9.20 16.32
C SER A 241 -9.60 -10.71 16.32
N SER A 242 -9.45 -11.28 17.52
CA SER A 242 -9.41 -12.74 17.71
C SER A 242 -10.74 -13.41 17.34
N ILE A 243 -11.86 -12.69 17.46
CA ILE A 243 -13.19 -13.19 17.07
C ILE A 243 -13.27 -13.34 15.53
N GLU A 244 -12.70 -12.40 14.77
CA GLU A 244 -12.61 -12.52 13.31
C GLU A 244 -11.81 -13.76 12.90
N LEU A 245 -10.73 -14.11 13.63
CA LEU A 245 -9.94 -15.33 13.34
C LEU A 245 -10.77 -16.61 13.55
N TRP A 246 -11.45 -16.74 14.69
CA TRP A 246 -12.24 -17.92 15.00
C TRP A 246 -13.41 -18.09 14.03
N ALA A 247 -14.06 -17.01 13.62
CA ALA A 247 -15.11 -17.03 12.60
C ALA A 247 -14.58 -17.57 11.25
N TRP A 248 -13.45 -17.04 10.75
CA TRP A 248 -12.86 -17.53 9.50
C TRP A 248 -12.31 -18.96 9.59
N SER A 249 -11.82 -19.37 10.77
CA SER A 249 -11.38 -20.75 11.03
C SER A 249 -12.54 -21.75 11.02
N GLY A 250 -13.69 -21.36 11.59
CA GLY A 250 -14.93 -22.14 11.52
C GLY A 250 -15.45 -22.26 10.09
N ILE A 251 -15.50 -21.15 9.34
CA ILE A 251 -15.87 -21.14 7.92
C ILE A 251 -14.95 -22.08 7.12
N PHE A 252 -13.63 -21.98 7.31
CA PHE A 252 -12.66 -22.85 6.65
C PHE A 252 -12.94 -24.33 6.91
N LEU A 253 -13.03 -24.75 8.18
CA LEU A 253 -13.20 -26.16 8.53
C LEU A 253 -14.53 -26.74 8.03
N ILE A 254 -15.64 -26.02 8.24
CA ILE A 254 -16.98 -26.46 7.83
C ILE A 254 -17.05 -26.59 6.30
N SER A 255 -16.53 -25.61 5.56
CA SER A 255 -16.57 -25.64 4.10
C SER A 255 -15.57 -26.60 3.47
N PHE A 256 -14.40 -26.84 4.08
CA PHE A 256 -13.44 -27.86 3.64
C PHE A 256 -14.04 -29.27 3.76
N VAL A 257 -14.64 -29.59 4.91
CA VAL A 257 -15.30 -30.89 5.13
C VAL A 257 -16.52 -31.05 4.20
N SER A 258 -17.34 -30.00 4.04
CA SER A 258 -18.47 -30.00 3.11
C SER A 258 -18.03 -30.22 1.66
N ALA A 259 -16.93 -29.59 1.25
CA ALA A 259 -16.37 -29.75 -0.10
C ALA A 259 -15.79 -31.14 -0.34
N TYR A 260 -15.21 -31.77 0.69
CA TYR A 260 -14.67 -33.12 0.59
C TYR A 260 -15.77 -34.18 0.53
N LEU A 261 -16.81 -34.06 1.36
CA LEU A 261 -17.93 -35.01 1.40
C LEU A 261 -18.89 -34.85 0.20
N TYR A 262 -19.08 -33.61 -0.29
CA TYR A 262 -20.04 -33.30 -1.36
C TYR A 262 -19.43 -32.32 -2.41
N PRO A 263 -18.51 -32.76 -3.29
CA PRO A 263 -17.76 -31.88 -4.19
C PRO A 263 -18.58 -30.96 -5.10
N THR A 264 -19.83 -31.32 -5.40
CA THR A 264 -20.75 -30.57 -6.28
C THR A 264 -21.91 -29.90 -5.54
N ILE A 265 -21.88 -29.79 -4.20
CA ILE A 265 -23.00 -29.25 -3.40
C ILE A 265 -23.40 -27.80 -3.76
N LEU A 266 -22.46 -26.97 -4.25
CA LEU A 266 -22.76 -25.62 -4.78
C LEU A 266 -22.85 -25.59 -6.32
N GLY A 267 -23.16 -26.73 -6.94
CA GLY A 267 -23.38 -26.94 -8.37
C GLY A 267 -22.12 -27.22 -9.18
N THR A 268 -20.94 -26.76 -8.73
CA THR A 268 -19.65 -27.00 -9.40
C THR A 268 -18.52 -27.15 -8.39
N ASN A 269 -17.47 -27.89 -8.74
CA ASN A 269 -16.28 -28.04 -7.89
C ASN A 269 -15.67 -26.68 -7.52
N ALA A 270 -15.65 -25.72 -8.45
CA ALA A 270 -15.12 -24.37 -8.18
C ALA A 270 -15.95 -23.59 -7.14
N ARG A 271 -17.28 -23.59 -7.26
CA ARG A 271 -18.17 -22.94 -6.27
C ARG A 271 -18.12 -23.64 -4.92
N THR A 272 -18.01 -24.97 -4.90
CA THR A 272 -17.87 -25.76 -3.67
C THR A 272 -16.52 -25.51 -2.98
N CYS A 273 -15.43 -25.35 -3.72
CA CYS A 273 -14.10 -25.05 -3.16
C CYS A 273 -13.93 -23.57 -2.75
N LEU A 274 -14.64 -22.65 -3.41
CA LEU A 274 -14.60 -21.20 -3.17
C LEU A 274 -14.59 -20.83 -1.67
N PRO A 275 -15.55 -21.26 -0.82
CA PRO A 275 -15.60 -20.83 0.59
C PRO A 275 -14.35 -21.22 1.39
N PHE A 276 -13.83 -22.44 1.26
CA PHE A 276 -12.65 -22.85 2.04
C PHE A 276 -11.36 -22.24 1.49
N LEU A 277 -11.22 -22.11 0.17
CA LEU A 277 -10.07 -21.48 -0.46
C LEU A 277 -10.01 -19.97 -0.13
N LEU A 278 -11.16 -19.29 -0.14
CA LEU A 278 -11.28 -17.90 0.30
C LEU A 278 -10.93 -17.76 1.78
N ALA A 279 -11.49 -18.62 2.64
CA ALA A 279 -11.22 -18.60 4.08
C ALA A 279 -9.74 -18.85 4.40
N SER A 280 -9.08 -19.81 3.73
CA SER A 280 -7.64 -20.02 3.90
C SER A 280 -6.81 -18.80 3.46
N THR A 281 -7.16 -18.18 2.33
CA THR A 281 -6.49 -16.96 1.84
C THR A 281 -6.60 -15.82 2.87
N VAL A 282 -7.79 -15.65 3.47
CA VAL A 282 -8.05 -14.67 4.54
C VAL A 282 -7.28 -15.01 5.82
N LEU A 283 -7.29 -16.26 6.27
CA LEU A 283 -6.56 -16.70 7.46
C LEU A 283 -5.06 -16.46 7.31
N GLY A 284 -4.46 -16.81 6.17
CA GLY A 284 -3.05 -16.51 5.88
C GLY A 284 -2.71 -15.02 6.00
N TYR A 285 -3.61 -14.12 5.56
CA TYR A 285 -3.45 -12.68 5.76
C TYR A 285 -3.54 -12.28 7.25
N MET A 286 -4.50 -12.84 7.97
CA MET A 286 -4.76 -12.52 9.38
C MET A 286 -3.71 -13.10 10.35
N PHE A 287 -3.07 -14.21 10.00
CA PHE A 287 -1.89 -14.72 10.72
C PHE A 287 -0.63 -13.94 10.33
N GLY A 288 -0.36 -13.77 9.03
CA GLY A 288 0.81 -13.04 8.53
C GLY A 288 0.88 -11.59 9.05
N SER A 289 -0.26 -10.89 9.12
CA SER A 289 -0.35 -9.53 9.69
C SER A 289 -0.08 -9.47 11.21
N ARG A 290 -0.17 -10.58 11.94
CA ARG A 290 0.19 -10.68 13.37
C ARG A 290 1.64 -11.09 13.64
N LEU A 291 2.40 -11.55 12.64
CA LEU A 291 3.79 -11.97 12.82
C LEU A 291 4.71 -10.85 13.38
N PRO A 292 5.82 -11.19 14.08
CA PRO A 292 6.82 -10.21 14.50
C PRO A 292 7.45 -9.43 13.33
N SER A 293 7.99 -8.25 13.62
CA SER A 293 8.67 -7.36 12.65
C SER A 293 9.75 -8.06 11.83
N ASP A 294 10.52 -8.94 12.46
CA ASP A 294 11.68 -9.59 11.86
C ASP A 294 11.26 -10.78 10.99
N VAL A 295 10.22 -11.50 11.40
CA VAL A 295 9.63 -12.58 10.60
C VAL A 295 8.94 -12.01 9.35
N LYS A 296 8.30 -10.83 9.45
CA LYS A 296 7.63 -10.13 8.33
C LYS A 296 8.56 -9.70 7.19
N LYS A 297 9.87 -9.63 7.41
CA LYS A 297 10.89 -9.38 6.36
C LYS A 297 10.96 -10.53 5.34
N VAL A 298 10.66 -11.74 5.78
CA VAL A 298 10.67 -12.97 4.96
C VAL A 298 9.24 -13.43 4.69
N PHE A 299 8.44 -13.63 5.74
CA PHE A 299 7.04 -14.01 5.66
C PHE A 299 6.15 -12.75 5.69
N HIS A 300 6.22 -11.97 4.61
CA HIS A 300 5.29 -10.86 4.41
C HIS A 300 3.85 -11.38 4.38
N PRO A 301 2.83 -10.67 4.91
CA PRO A 301 1.46 -11.19 5.01
C PRO A 301 0.91 -11.77 3.69
N ILE A 302 1.19 -11.12 2.56
CA ILE A 302 0.80 -11.57 1.21
C ILE A 302 1.31 -12.98 0.88
N ILE A 303 2.55 -13.29 1.27
CA ILE A 303 3.16 -14.62 1.07
C ILE A 303 2.46 -15.65 1.96
N CYS A 304 2.12 -15.25 3.20
CA CYS A 304 1.34 -16.10 4.11
C CYS A 304 -0.06 -16.41 3.55
N CYS A 305 -0.72 -15.45 2.88
CA CYS A 305 -1.97 -15.69 2.16
C CYS A 305 -1.81 -16.76 1.08
N ALA A 306 -0.77 -16.62 0.24
CA ALA A 306 -0.51 -17.53 -0.87
C ALA A 306 -0.20 -18.95 -0.38
N LEU A 307 0.79 -19.08 0.51
CA LEU A 307 1.17 -20.38 1.09
C LEU A 307 0.03 -21.07 1.84
N SER A 308 -0.85 -20.31 2.51
CA SER A 308 -2.03 -20.89 3.18
C SER A 308 -3.05 -21.41 2.16
N ALA A 309 -3.31 -20.67 1.09
CA ALA A 309 -4.22 -21.10 0.02
C ALA A 309 -3.65 -22.31 -0.75
N ASP A 310 -2.34 -22.30 -1.07
CA ASP A 310 -1.63 -23.38 -1.74
C ASP A 310 -1.62 -24.66 -0.89
N LEU A 311 -1.37 -24.54 0.42
CA LEU A 311 -1.41 -25.67 1.36
C LEU A 311 -2.82 -26.25 1.50
N ALA A 312 -3.86 -25.41 1.54
CA ALA A 312 -5.25 -25.86 1.55
C ALA A 312 -5.65 -26.53 0.22
N ALA A 313 -5.21 -25.99 -0.92
CA ALA A 313 -5.42 -26.58 -2.24
C ALA A 313 -4.69 -27.92 -2.40
N PHE A 314 -3.47 -28.02 -1.87
CA PHE A 314 -2.69 -29.27 -1.84
C PHE A 314 -3.36 -30.32 -0.95
N ALA A 315 -3.75 -29.96 0.28
CA ALA A 315 -4.43 -30.87 1.19
C ALA A 315 -5.74 -31.41 0.59
N TYR A 316 -6.57 -30.53 0.01
CA TYR A 316 -7.79 -30.94 -0.69
C TYR A 316 -7.50 -31.80 -1.93
N GLY A 317 -6.49 -31.44 -2.73
CA GLY A 317 -6.09 -32.17 -3.93
C GLY A 317 -5.54 -33.56 -3.66
N GLN A 318 -4.85 -33.76 -2.53
CA GLN A 318 -4.37 -35.08 -2.08
C GLN A 318 -5.53 -35.93 -1.56
N LEU A 319 -6.35 -35.39 -0.65
CA LEU A 319 -7.50 -36.11 -0.07
C LEU A 319 -8.52 -36.51 -1.15
N SER A 320 -8.83 -35.60 -2.07
CA SER A 320 -9.78 -35.82 -3.18
C SER A 320 -9.15 -36.53 -4.39
N ARG A 321 -7.85 -36.89 -4.31
CA ARG A 321 -7.04 -37.51 -5.39
C ARG A 321 -7.03 -36.76 -6.74
N SER A 322 -7.44 -35.50 -6.77
CA SER A 322 -7.45 -34.63 -7.96
C SER A 322 -6.11 -33.94 -8.23
N GLY A 323 -5.20 -33.92 -7.24
CA GLY A 323 -3.93 -33.23 -7.30
C GLY A 323 -4.07 -31.69 -7.17
N LEU A 324 -2.93 -31.00 -7.07
CA LEU A 324 -2.91 -29.55 -6.84
C LEU A 324 -3.43 -28.75 -8.04
N ASN A 325 -3.09 -29.16 -9.27
CA ASN A 325 -3.30 -28.33 -10.46
C ASN A 325 -4.78 -28.02 -10.76
N PRO A 326 -5.73 -28.99 -10.70
CA PRO A 326 -7.14 -28.69 -10.87
C PRO A 326 -7.70 -27.79 -9.77
N VAL A 327 -7.23 -27.93 -8.53
CA VAL A 327 -7.71 -27.13 -7.39
C VAL A 327 -7.23 -25.67 -7.49
N LEU A 328 -6.01 -25.43 -7.97
CA LEU A 328 -5.56 -24.08 -8.33
C LEU A 328 -6.33 -23.52 -9.54
N GLY A 329 -6.75 -24.37 -10.49
CA GLY A 329 -7.69 -23.99 -11.55
C GLY A 329 -9.09 -23.63 -11.05
N TYR A 330 -9.57 -24.31 -10.00
CA TYR A 330 -10.82 -23.99 -9.29
C TYR A 330 -10.71 -22.73 -8.43
N TYR A 331 -9.49 -22.37 -8.00
CA TYR A 331 -9.24 -21.14 -7.25
C TYR A 331 -9.45 -19.88 -8.11
N LEU A 332 -8.95 -19.86 -9.35
CA LEU A 332 -9.07 -18.74 -10.29
C LEU A 332 -9.54 -19.24 -11.66
N THR A 333 -10.85 -19.33 -11.85
CA THR A 333 -11.45 -19.91 -13.07
C THR A 333 -11.46 -18.93 -14.24
N LYS A 334 -11.35 -17.62 -13.97
CA LYS A 334 -11.54 -16.51 -14.92
C LYS A 334 -12.94 -16.47 -15.55
N ALA A 335 -13.89 -17.26 -15.05
CA ALA A 335 -15.21 -17.46 -15.64
C ALA A 335 -16.32 -16.83 -14.78
N ALA A 336 -16.96 -15.77 -15.29
CA ALA A 336 -17.99 -15.02 -14.54
C ALA A 336 -19.25 -15.83 -14.18
N SER A 337 -19.54 -16.91 -14.92
CA SER A 337 -20.63 -17.86 -14.61
C SER A 337 -20.26 -18.86 -13.50
N ASN A 338 -18.97 -19.05 -13.24
CA ASN A 338 -18.44 -20.07 -12.33
C ASN A 338 -17.20 -19.57 -11.57
N PRO A 339 -17.33 -18.50 -10.74
CA PRO A 339 -16.18 -17.89 -10.07
C PRO A 339 -15.56 -18.82 -9.04
N GLY A 340 -14.22 -18.79 -8.94
CA GLY A 340 -13.47 -19.30 -7.80
C GLY A 340 -13.23 -18.24 -6.72
N ALA A 341 -12.53 -18.61 -5.65
CA ALA A 341 -12.17 -17.69 -4.56
C ALA A 341 -11.34 -16.49 -5.06
N GLY A 342 -10.44 -16.74 -6.01
CA GLY A 342 -9.60 -15.75 -6.63
C GLY A 342 -10.36 -14.76 -7.49
N ASP A 343 -11.39 -15.21 -8.22
CA ASP A 343 -12.22 -14.34 -9.07
C ASP A 343 -13.05 -13.36 -8.22
N ILE A 344 -13.51 -13.77 -7.05
CA ILE A 344 -14.19 -12.89 -6.08
C ILE A 344 -13.24 -11.83 -5.54
N LEU A 345 -12.03 -12.22 -5.12
CA LEU A 345 -11.01 -11.29 -4.60
C LEU A 345 -10.55 -10.28 -5.67
N MET A 346 -10.26 -10.77 -6.89
CA MET A 346 -9.93 -9.93 -8.05
C MET A 346 -11.10 -9.04 -8.48
N GLY A 347 -12.34 -9.39 -8.13
CA GLY A 347 -13.53 -8.57 -8.36
C GLY A 347 -13.51 -7.21 -7.65
N PHE A 348 -12.69 -7.02 -6.61
CA PHE A 348 -12.52 -5.74 -5.91
C PHE A 348 -11.47 -4.82 -6.56
N LEU A 349 -10.72 -5.29 -7.57
CA LEU A 349 -9.57 -4.57 -8.13
C LEU A 349 -9.96 -3.23 -8.78
N GLY A 350 -11.14 -3.17 -9.40
CA GLY A 350 -11.70 -1.91 -9.90
C GLY A 350 -12.07 -0.95 -8.77
N SER A 351 -12.71 -1.43 -7.71
CA SER A 351 -13.02 -0.65 -6.50
C SER A 351 -11.77 -0.10 -5.80
N VAL A 352 -10.66 -0.84 -5.81
CA VAL A 352 -9.34 -0.35 -5.36
C VAL A 352 -8.91 0.87 -6.18
N ILE A 353 -8.98 0.81 -7.50
CA ILE A 353 -8.58 1.91 -8.39
C ILE A 353 -9.48 3.14 -8.16
N LEU A 354 -10.80 2.94 -8.06
CA LEU A 354 -11.75 4.00 -7.72
C LEU A 354 -11.46 4.64 -6.34
N SER A 355 -11.00 3.85 -5.35
CA SER A 355 -10.65 4.36 -4.01
C SER A 355 -9.43 5.30 -3.98
N PHE A 356 -8.55 5.22 -5.00
CA PHE A 356 -7.39 6.11 -5.09
C PHE A 356 -7.79 7.56 -5.38
N ALA A 357 -8.94 7.81 -6.04
CA ALA A 357 -9.46 9.16 -6.24
C ALA A 357 -9.69 9.90 -4.91
N PHE A 358 -10.33 9.24 -3.95
CA PHE A 358 -10.56 9.77 -2.61
C PHE A 358 -9.26 9.96 -1.82
N SER A 359 -8.29 9.05 -2.01
CA SER A 359 -6.97 9.13 -1.37
C SER A 359 -6.15 10.32 -1.90
N MET A 360 -6.16 10.55 -3.22
CA MET A 360 -5.57 11.73 -3.85
C MET A 360 -6.29 13.02 -3.42
N PHE A 361 -7.61 12.98 -3.26
CA PHE A 361 -8.37 14.13 -2.79
C PHE A 361 -8.02 14.53 -1.34
N GLN A 362 -7.84 13.57 -0.43
CA GLN A 362 -7.35 13.85 0.92
C GLN A 362 -5.99 14.55 0.88
N GLN A 363 -5.05 14.02 0.08
CA GLN A 363 -3.68 14.55 -0.02
C GLN A 363 -3.52 15.77 -0.94
N ARG A 364 -4.60 16.30 -1.53
CA ARG A 364 -4.58 17.35 -2.58
C ARG A 364 -3.73 18.58 -2.27
N LYS A 365 -3.69 19.02 -1.00
CA LYS A 365 -2.89 20.19 -0.57
C LYS A 365 -1.40 19.94 -0.72
N LEU A 366 -0.94 18.75 -0.34
CA LEU A 366 0.47 18.32 -0.46
C LEU A 366 0.83 18.10 -1.93
N VAL A 367 -0.05 17.44 -2.70
CA VAL A 367 0.10 17.28 -4.16
C VAL A 367 0.28 18.64 -4.84
N LYS A 368 -0.53 19.65 -4.47
CA LYS A 368 -0.42 21.01 -5.04
C LYS A 368 0.85 21.74 -4.61
N ARG A 369 1.32 21.55 -3.36
CA ARG A 369 2.53 22.21 -2.82
C ARG A 369 3.82 21.70 -3.46
N HIS A 370 3.94 20.39 -3.66
CA HIS A 370 5.13 19.73 -4.20
C HIS A 370 4.88 19.13 -5.60
N ALA A 371 4.06 19.81 -6.40
CA ALA A 371 3.60 19.32 -7.69
C ALA A 371 4.77 19.07 -8.66
N ALA A 372 5.71 20.02 -8.76
CA ALA A 372 6.84 19.90 -9.67
C ALA A 372 7.73 18.69 -9.32
N GLU A 373 8.10 18.54 -8.05
CA GLU A 373 8.93 17.43 -7.57
C GLU A 373 8.23 16.09 -7.81
N ILE A 374 6.95 15.98 -7.45
CA ILE A 374 6.19 14.74 -7.53
C ILE A 374 5.92 14.35 -8.98
N PHE A 375 5.30 15.23 -9.78
CA PHE A 375 4.89 14.88 -11.15
C PHE A 375 6.08 14.59 -12.06
N THR A 376 7.12 15.44 -12.05
CA THR A 376 8.30 15.22 -12.92
C THR A 376 9.06 13.95 -12.55
N SER A 377 9.25 13.67 -11.26
CA SER A 377 9.96 12.47 -10.81
C SER A 377 9.17 11.19 -11.05
N VAL A 378 7.85 11.20 -10.81
CA VAL A 378 6.99 10.05 -11.09
C VAL A 378 6.93 9.76 -12.58
N ILE A 379 6.72 10.77 -13.43
CA ILE A 379 6.63 10.57 -14.89
C ILE A 379 7.96 10.05 -15.45
N LEU A 380 9.09 10.71 -15.14
CA LEU A 380 10.40 10.30 -15.66
C LEU A 380 10.81 8.91 -15.15
N SER A 381 10.59 8.61 -13.87
CA SER A 381 10.88 7.27 -13.33
C SER A 381 9.97 6.18 -13.89
N THR A 382 8.69 6.48 -14.18
CA THR A 382 7.76 5.53 -14.79
C THR A 382 8.14 5.23 -16.25
N VAL A 383 8.40 6.27 -17.06
CA VAL A 383 8.89 6.12 -18.44
C VAL A 383 10.21 5.33 -18.43
N PHE A 384 11.18 5.74 -17.61
CA PHE A 384 12.45 5.04 -17.49
C PHE A 384 12.24 3.56 -17.09
N SER A 385 11.38 3.27 -16.12
CA SER A 385 11.15 1.91 -15.64
C SER A 385 10.56 1.01 -16.72
N LEU A 386 9.57 1.49 -17.49
CA LEU A 386 8.98 0.75 -18.61
C LEU A 386 10.01 0.49 -19.72
N TYR A 387 10.65 1.55 -20.23
CA TYR A 387 11.58 1.44 -21.37
C TYR A 387 12.88 0.68 -21.01
N SER A 388 13.42 0.86 -19.80
CA SER A 388 14.58 0.06 -19.34
C SER A 388 14.23 -1.40 -19.15
N THR A 389 13.03 -1.74 -18.66
CA THR A 389 12.59 -3.13 -18.49
C THR A 389 12.40 -3.82 -19.84
N ALA A 390 11.81 -3.13 -20.82
CA ALA A 390 11.71 -3.60 -22.20
C ALA A 390 13.09 -3.85 -22.84
N LEU A 391 13.99 -2.85 -22.76
CA LEU A 391 15.33 -2.91 -23.36
C LEU A 391 16.21 -3.99 -22.72
N ILE A 392 16.27 -4.06 -21.38
CA ILE A 392 17.07 -5.07 -20.68
C ILE A 392 16.50 -6.47 -20.94
N GLY A 393 15.17 -6.64 -21.02
CA GLY A 393 14.53 -7.91 -21.37
C GLY A 393 15.04 -8.48 -22.69
N ARG A 394 15.08 -7.65 -23.75
CA ARG A 394 15.68 -8.03 -25.03
C ARG A 394 17.19 -8.28 -24.94
N LEU A 395 17.94 -7.42 -24.26
CA LEU A 395 19.40 -7.55 -24.14
C LEU A 395 19.83 -8.82 -23.40
N VAL A 396 19.05 -9.32 -22.43
CA VAL A 396 19.30 -10.63 -21.79
C VAL A 396 18.69 -11.80 -22.56
N GLY A 397 17.99 -11.57 -23.68
CA GLY A 397 17.27 -12.59 -24.43
C GLY A 397 16.18 -13.28 -23.61
N LEU A 398 15.35 -12.50 -22.90
CA LEU A 398 14.12 -12.98 -22.30
C LEU A 398 13.02 -13.02 -23.38
N GLU A 399 12.15 -14.02 -23.34
CA GLU A 399 11.03 -14.16 -24.29
C GLU A 399 10.13 -12.90 -24.29
N PRO A 400 9.59 -12.46 -25.45
CA PRO A 400 8.71 -11.30 -25.52
C PRO A 400 7.51 -11.36 -24.57
N SER A 401 6.82 -12.51 -24.48
CA SER A 401 5.67 -12.71 -23.58
C SER A 401 6.03 -12.47 -22.10
N LEU A 402 7.18 -13.01 -21.67
CA LEU A 402 7.72 -12.87 -20.32
C LEU A 402 8.19 -11.43 -20.07
N THR A 403 8.81 -10.79 -21.06
CA THR A 403 9.26 -9.40 -20.97
C THR A 403 8.09 -8.43 -20.83
N ILE A 404 7.02 -8.61 -21.62
CA ILE A 404 5.75 -7.88 -21.47
C ILE A 404 5.16 -8.12 -20.06
N SER A 405 5.21 -9.36 -19.57
CA SER A 405 4.69 -9.71 -18.24
C SER A 405 5.48 -9.04 -17.10
N VAL A 406 6.78 -8.80 -17.29
CA VAL A 406 7.68 -8.14 -16.32
C VAL A 406 7.60 -6.60 -16.39
N LEU A 407 7.18 -6.05 -17.54
CA LEU A 407 7.21 -4.63 -17.88
C LEU A 407 6.74 -3.66 -16.76
N PRO A 408 5.57 -3.84 -16.10
CA PRO A 408 5.09 -2.91 -15.07
C PRO A 408 5.60 -3.22 -13.64
N ARG A 409 6.74 -3.91 -13.47
CA ARG A 409 7.29 -4.39 -12.17
C ARG A 409 7.27 -3.42 -10.98
N CYS A 410 7.37 -2.10 -11.20
CA CYS A 410 7.41 -1.09 -10.15
C CYS A 410 6.03 -0.49 -9.80
N ILE A 411 4.98 -0.88 -10.52
CA ILE A 411 3.61 -0.37 -10.39
C ILE A 411 2.80 -1.29 -9.46
N THR A 412 1.86 -0.75 -8.68
CA THR A 412 0.98 -1.53 -7.81
C THR A 412 0.21 -2.60 -8.60
N VAL A 413 0.06 -3.81 -8.04
CA VAL A 413 -0.47 -4.99 -8.77
C VAL A 413 -1.81 -4.70 -9.47
N ALA A 414 -2.72 -3.95 -8.83
CA ALA A 414 -4.00 -3.55 -9.42
C ALA A 414 -3.88 -2.81 -10.76
N LEU A 415 -2.89 -1.92 -10.87
CA LEU A 415 -2.64 -1.11 -12.06
C LEU A 415 -1.68 -1.81 -13.02
N ALA A 416 -0.73 -2.60 -12.52
CA ALA A 416 0.13 -3.47 -13.34
C ALA A 416 -0.68 -4.51 -14.13
N LEU A 417 -1.67 -5.14 -13.49
CA LEU A 417 -2.59 -6.08 -14.15
C LEU A 417 -3.53 -5.39 -15.16
N SER A 418 -3.88 -4.13 -14.90
CA SER A 418 -4.60 -3.30 -15.87
C SER A 418 -3.72 -2.96 -17.08
N ILE A 419 -2.44 -2.66 -16.87
CA ILE A 419 -1.46 -2.35 -17.93
C ILE A 419 -1.23 -3.54 -18.85
N VAL A 420 -0.95 -4.73 -18.31
CA VAL A 420 -0.69 -5.91 -19.17
C VAL A 420 -1.93 -6.35 -19.95
N SER A 421 -3.15 -5.96 -19.54
CA SER A 421 -4.35 -6.21 -20.34
C SER A 421 -4.40 -5.46 -21.68
N PHE A 422 -3.51 -4.48 -21.90
CA PHE A 422 -3.33 -3.83 -23.20
C PHE A 422 -2.39 -4.58 -24.16
N PHE A 423 -1.69 -5.61 -23.69
CA PHE A 423 -0.67 -6.33 -24.44
C PHE A 423 -1.05 -7.81 -24.56
N GLU A 424 -1.03 -8.32 -25.78
CA GLU A 424 -1.37 -9.72 -26.06
C GLU A 424 -0.23 -10.66 -25.62
N GLY A 425 -0.56 -11.89 -25.23
CA GLY A 425 0.41 -12.88 -24.73
C GLY A 425 0.91 -12.69 -23.28
N ALA A 426 0.48 -11.65 -22.56
CA ALA A 426 0.96 -11.37 -21.20
C ALA A 426 0.42 -12.33 -20.12
N ASN A 427 1.31 -12.84 -19.26
CA ASN A 427 0.97 -13.74 -18.15
C ASN A 427 0.72 -12.94 -16.86
N THR A 428 -0.57 -12.72 -16.55
CA THR A 428 -1.03 -11.95 -15.38
C THR A 428 -0.49 -12.48 -14.04
N SER A 429 -0.37 -13.80 -13.88
CA SER A 429 0.14 -14.41 -12.66
C SER A 429 1.62 -14.08 -12.44
N LEU A 430 2.41 -14.18 -13.51
CA LEU A 430 3.81 -13.76 -13.49
C LEU A 430 3.94 -12.26 -13.21
N THR A 431 3.14 -11.40 -13.83
CA THR A 431 3.13 -9.94 -13.57
C THR A 431 2.93 -9.63 -12.09
N ALA A 432 1.94 -10.25 -11.45
CA ALA A 432 1.69 -10.03 -10.03
C ALA A 432 2.86 -10.49 -9.14
N ALA A 433 3.45 -11.65 -9.45
CA ALA A 433 4.61 -12.16 -8.73
C ALA A 433 5.85 -11.26 -8.90
N VAL A 434 6.14 -10.83 -10.13
CA VAL A 434 7.23 -9.89 -10.44
C VAL A 434 7.07 -8.59 -9.64
N VAL A 435 5.87 -8.01 -9.62
CA VAL A 435 5.57 -6.80 -8.84
C VAL A 435 5.75 -7.05 -7.35
N VAL A 436 5.21 -8.15 -6.80
CA VAL A 436 5.32 -8.45 -5.37
C VAL A 436 6.78 -8.70 -4.96
N VAL A 437 7.56 -9.46 -5.74
CA VAL A 437 9.00 -9.66 -5.50
C VAL A 437 9.78 -8.35 -5.60
N THR A 438 9.49 -7.49 -6.58
CA THR A 438 10.09 -6.13 -6.67
C THR A 438 9.80 -5.31 -5.41
N GLY A 439 8.57 -5.39 -4.90
CA GLY A 439 8.17 -4.74 -3.67
C GLY A 439 8.83 -5.31 -2.42
N LEU A 440 9.10 -6.63 -2.37
CA LEU A 440 9.81 -7.30 -1.27
C LEU A 440 11.31 -6.99 -1.25
N VAL A 441 11.95 -6.92 -2.43
CA VAL A 441 13.32 -6.43 -2.58
C VAL A 441 13.41 -5.00 -2.05
N GLY A 442 12.48 -4.12 -2.47
CA GLY A 442 12.38 -2.78 -1.90
C GLY A 442 12.17 -2.79 -0.38
N ALA A 443 11.19 -3.54 0.13
CA ALA A 443 10.88 -3.58 1.55
C ALA A 443 12.08 -3.95 2.45
N ASN A 444 12.97 -4.83 1.96
CA ASN A 444 14.14 -5.27 2.71
C ASN A 444 15.40 -4.39 2.50
N PHE A 445 15.55 -3.76 1.33
CA PHE A 445 16.81 -3.07 0.96
C PHE A 445 16.69 -1.55 0.76
N VAL A 446 15.49 -0.96 0.78
CA VAL A 446 15.29 0.45 0.39
C VAL A 446 16.05 1.44 1.26
N GLN A 447 15.90 1.39 2.59
CA GLN A 447 16.57 2.32 3.52
C GLN A 447 18.09 2.34 3.31
N THR A 448 18.72 1.16 3.42
CA THR A 448 20.17 0.97 3.19
C THR A 448 20.64 1.46 1.82
N THR A 449 19.76 1.46 0.81
CA THR A 449 20.06 1.94 -0.54
C THR A 449 19.93 3.46 -0.64
N LEU A 450 18.85 4.05 -0.09
CA LEU A 450 18.67 5.50 0.01
C LEU A 450 19.81 6.16 0.80
N ASP A 451 20.23 5.53 1.89
CA ASP A 451 21.35 5.99 2.74
C ASP A 451 22.67 5.99 1.98
N LYS A 452 22.97 4.90 1.24
CA LYS A 452 24.16 4.79 0.38
C LYS A 452 24.16 5.76 -0.80
N LEU A 453 22.99 6.09 -1.36
CA LEU A 453 22.83 7.12 -2.39
C LEU A 453 22.84 8.56 -1.82
N GLY A 454 22.91 8.71 -0.49
CA GLY A 454 22.97 10.01 0.19
C GLY A 454 21.63 10.76 0.24
N PHE A 455 20.50 10.11 -0.03
CA PHE A 455 19.18 10.75 -0.06
C PHE A 455 18.72 11.03 1.38
N ARG A 456 18.91 12.27 1.86
CA ARG A 456 18.50 12.70 3.21
C ARG A 456 17.12 13.35 3.29
N ASP A 457 16.49 13.62 2.15
CA ASP A 457 15.21 14.30 2.05
C ASP A 457 14.03 13.30 2.10
N PRO A 458 13.08 13.40 3.06
CA PRO A 458 11.91 12.52 3.12
C PRO A 458 11.00 12.61 1.89
N ILE A 459 10.97 13.74 1.17
CA ILE A 459 10.23 13.88 -0.09
C ILE A 459 10.87 12.99 -1.16
N ALA A 460 12.18 13.15 -1.41
CA ALA A 460 12.92 12.34 -2.37
C ALA A 460 12.96 10.84 -1.97
N ARG A 461 13.17 10.52 -0.70
CA ARG A 461 13.14 9.14 -0.18
C ARG A 461 11.76 8.50 -0.39
N GLY A 462 10.69 9.24 -0.12
CA GLY A 462 9.33 8.75 -0.28
C GLY A 462 8.94 8.51 -1.75
N ILE A 463 9.22 9.48 -2.63
CA ILE A 463 9.00 9.34 -4.08
C ILE A 463 9.83 8.18 -4.65
N ALA A 464 11.14 8.12 -4.35
CA ALA A 464 12.04 7.08 -4.85
C ALA A 464 11.61 5.67 -4.43
N THR A 465 11.16 5.52 -3.18
CA THR A 465 10.65 4.27 -2.64
C THR A 465 9.38 3.83 -3.34
N ALA A 466 8.39 4.72 -3.45
CA ALA A 466 7.08 4.38 -3.96
C ALA A 466 7.07 4.17 -5.49
N SER A 467 7.88 4.90 -6.26
CA SER A 467 8.01 4.72 -7.71
C SER A 467 8.89 3.53 -8.12
N SER A 468 9.66 2.93 -7.19
CA SER A 468 10.47 1.73 -7.45
C SER A 468 9.89 0.44 -6.87
N ALA A 469 9.31 0.50 -5.67
CA ALA A 469 8.85 -0.65 -4.88
C ALA A 469 7.43 -0.49 -4.30
N HIS A 470 6.65 0.45 -4.85
CA HIS A 470 5.21 0.62 -4.63
C HIS A 470 4.80 0.56 -3.14
N GLY A 471 3.68 -0.10 -2.83
CA GLY A 471 3.11 -0.15 -1.48
C GLY A 471 3.95 -0.93 -0.47
N LEU A 472 4.76 -1.90 -0.93
CA LEU A 472 5.59 -2.72 -0.03
C LEU A 472 6.85 -1.99 0.43
N GLY A 473 7.56 -1.33 -0.49
CA GLY A 473 8.63 -0.41 -0.13
C GLY A 473 8.12 0.74 0.74
N THR A 474 6.95 1.31 0.40
CA THR A 474 6.28 2.36 1.17
C THR A 474 6.06 1.94 2.62
N ALA A 475 5.50 0.75 2.86
CA ALA A 475 5.22 0.24 4.20
C ALA A 475 6.50 0.02 5.03
N ALA A 476 7.60 -0.43 4.40
CA ALA A 476 8.88 -0.64 5.07
C ALA A 476 9.60 0.67 5.40
N LEU A 477 9.58 1.65 4.50
CA LEU A 477 10.16 2.98 4.73
C LEU A 477 9.43 3.68 5.88
N SER A 478 8.12 3.85 5.74
CA SER A 478 7.26 4.55 6.71
C SER A 478 7.15 3.90 8.08
N ALA A 479 7.59 2.65 8.23
CA ALA A 479 7.73 2.00 9.54
C ALA A 479 8.91 2.55 10.38
N LYS A 480 9.87 3.24 9.76
CA LYS A 480 10.98 3.95 10.45
C LYS A 480 10.99 5.47 10.18
N GLU A 481 10.52 5.89 9.01
CA GLU A 481 10.51 7.28 8.54
C GLU A 481 9.06 7.72 8.25
N PRO A 482 8.22 7.90 9.29
CA PRO A 482 6.81 8.24 9.14
C PRO A 482 6.58 9.55 8.35
N GLU A 483 7.53 10.48 8.37
CA GLU A 483 7.52 11.73 7.63
C GLU A 483 7.54 11.54 6.10
N ALA A 484 8.10 10.43 5.61
CA ALA A 484 8.11 10.11 4.17
C ALA A 484 6.78 9.50 3.69
N LEU A 485 5.90 9.05 4.61
CA LEU A 485 4.68 8.29 4.28
C LEU A 485 3.72 9.01 3.32
N PRO A 486 3.39 10.30 3.47
CA PRO A 486 2.42 10.94 2.57
C PRO A 486 2.99 11.18 1.16
N PHE A 487 4.30 11.43 1.05
CA PHE A 487 4.99 11.48 -0.24
C PHE A 487 5.00 10.11 -0.94
N CYS A 488 5.25 9.03 -0.18
CA CYS A 488 5.09 7.66 -0.70
C CYS A 488 3.66 7.39 -1.18
N ALA A 489 2.65 7.82 -0.40
CA ALA A 489 1.25 7.54 -0.66
C ALA A 489 0.76 8.15 -1.98
N ILE A 490 1.18 9.40 -2.24
CA ILE A 490 0.91 10.08 -3.50
C ILE A 490 1.70 9.44 -4.64
N ALA A 491 3.00 9.18 -4.43
CA ALA A 491 3.87 8.68 -5.48
C ALA A 491 3.51 7.26 -5.95
N TYR A 492 3.08 6.33 -5.07
CA TYR A 492 2.65 5.00 -5.53
C TYR A 492 1.38 5.09 -6.39
N ALA A 493 0.44 5.97 -6.02
CA ALA A 493 -0.81 6.15 -6.74
C ALA A 493 -0.53 6.76 -8.12
N LEU A 494 0.20 7.87 -8.16
CA LEU A 494 0.57 8.54 -9.41
C LEU A 494 1.44 7.65 -10.31
N THR A 495 2.38 6.86 -9.77
CA THR A 495 3.21 5.94 -10.59
C THR A 495 2.34 4.94 -11.36
N GLY A 496 1.34 4.34 -10.70
CA GLY A 496 0.42 3.43 -11.37
C GLY A 496 -0.55 4.11 -12.33
N ILE A 497 -1.01 5.32 -12.00
CA ILE A 497 -1.89 6.12 -12.86
C ILE A 497 -1.16 6.55 -14.13
N PHE A 498 0.03 7.17 -14.01
CA PHE A 498 0.84 7.55 -15.16
C PHE A 498 1.28 6.34 -15.97
N GLY A 499 1.72 5.25 -15.35
CA GLY A 499 2.07 4.03 -16.07
C GLY A 499 0.89 3.48 -16.89
N SER A 500 -0.32 3.53 -16.33
CA SER A 500 -1.53 3.09 -17.03
C SER A 500 -1.95 4.03 -18.16
N VAL A 501 -1.84 5.35 -17.97
CA VAL A 501 -2.11 6.34 -19.03
C VAL A 501 -1.07 6.21 -20.16
N ILE A 502 0.21 6.16 -19.82
CA ILE A 502 1.34 6.01 -20.75
C ILE A 502 1.18 4.72 -21.57
N CYS A 503 0.94 3.57 -20.93
CA CYS A 503 0.71 2.31 -21.64
C CYS A 503 -0.64 2.23 -22.36
N SER A 504 -1.62 3.10 -22.09
CA SER A 504 -2.87 3.12 -22.86
C SER A 504 -2.68 3.72 -24.26
N ILE A 505 -1.71 4.63 -24.44
CA ILE A 505 -1.41 5.31 -25.71
C ILE A 505 -0.89 4.29 -26.74
N PRO A 506 -1.57 4.10 -27.90
CA PRO A 506 -1.18 3.07 -28.87
C PRO A 506 0.27 3.21 -29.37
N ALA A 507 0.73 4.44 -29.64
CA ALA A 507 2.11 4.70 -30.09
C ALA A 507 3.16 4.23 -29.06
N VAL A 508 2.89 4.39 -27.76
CA VAL A 508 3.78 3.94 -26.69
C VAL A 508 3.76 2.41 -26.56
N ARG A 509 2.61 1.76 -26.77
CA ARG A 509 2.59 0.28 -26.81
C ARG A 509 3.42 -0.25 -27.98
N GLN A 510 3.30 0.35 -29.15
CA GLN A 510 4.04 -0.09 -30.33
C GLN A 510 5.55 0.16 -30.20
N SER A 511 5.98 1.29 -29.61
CA SER A 511 7.41 1.50 -29.33
C SER A 511 7.95 0.52 -28.29
N LEU A 512 7.19 0.20 -27.25
CA LEU A 512 7.59 -0.79 -26.25
C LEU A 512 7.67 -2.20 -26.85
N LEU A 513 6.70 -2.62 -27.66
CA LEU A 513 6.74 -3.90 -28.38
C LEU A 513 7.94 -3.98 -29.34
N ALA A 514 8.16 -2.96 -30.18
CA ALA A 514 9.29 -2.89 -31.10
C ALA A 514 10.67 -2.91 -30.40
N ILE A 515 10.74 -2.41 -29.15
CA ILE A 515 11.94 -2.51 -28.30
C ILE A 515 12.08 -3.92 -27.72
N ILE A 516 11.01 -4.59 -27.33
CA ILE A 516 11.04 -5.97 -26.80
C ILE A 516 11.48 -6.98 -27.88
N GLY A 517 11.00 -6.82 -29.12
CA GLY A 517 11.28 -7.72 -30.24
C GLY A 517 10.04 -8.45 -30.71
#